data_AF-A0A928Y4U3-F1
#
_entry.id   AF-A0A928Y4U3-F1
#
_cell.length_a   1.000
_cell.length_b   1.000
_cell.length_c   1.000
_cell.angle_alpha   90.00
_cell.angle_beta   90.00
_cell.angle_gamma   90.00
#
_symmetry.space_group_name_H-M   'P 1'
#
loop_
_entity.id
_entity.type
_entity.pdbx_description
1 polymer ?
#
loop_
_entity_poly.entity_id
_entity_poly.type
_entity_poly.pdbx_seq_one_letter_code
_entity_poly.pdbx_strand_id
1 'polypeptide(L)'
;MTFERLHNDSTSIAFCGQYRRRPAASCAGAPHRRSPSAFQGPPPGFAPAAVHPHRHRRGVPASFRCADGNTSDSVTHVQTWEALRAVAGRADFLYVADSKLCSYENMRHIDAAGGRFVTVMPRSRQEDARFRQWIQTHDPAWEQVWDRPNTRHRDGPRDCWYVYRQPLPSMEVWPITWVWSTLLTLHQRA
;
A
#
# COMPACT_ATOMS: atom_id res chain seq x y z
N MET A 1 -3.88 0.12 -25.43
CA MET A 1 -4.20 -0.34 -24.06
C MET A 1 -4.71 0.86 -23.28
N THR A 2 -5.85 0.76 -22.59
CA THR A 2 -6.38 1.86 -21.77
C THR A 2 -6.01 1.65 -20.30
N PHE A 3 -5.25 2.59 -19.73
CA PHE A 3 -4.85 2.61 -18.32
C PHE A 3 -5.92 3.31 -17.48
N GLU A 4 -7.02 2.62 -17.17
CA GLU A 4 -8.13 3.23 -16.39
C GLU A 4 -7.92 3.13 -14.86
N ARG A 5 -7.30 2.04 -14.42
CA ARG A 5 -7.02 1.73 -13.01
C ARG A 5 -5.67 1.06 -12.93
N LEU A 6 -4.89 1.43 -11.91
CA LEU A 6 -3.55 0.93 -11.66
C LEU A 6 -3.39 0.69 -10.17
N HIS A 7 -3.14 -0.55 -9.80
CA HIS A 7 -2.82 -0.92 -8.43
C HIS A 7 -1.32 -0.74 -8.16
N ASN A 8 -0.90 -0.43 -6.94
CA ASN A 8 0.47 -0.53 -6.50
C ASN A 8 0.50 -1.28 -5.18
N ASP A 9 1.29 -2.34 -5.13
CA ASP A 9 1.56 -3.11 -3.93
C ASP A 9 3.08 -3.22 -3.79
N SER A 10 3.63 -2.76 -2.65
CA SER A 10 5.05 -2.88 -2.32
C SER A 10 5.23 -4.00 -1.30
N THR A 11 5.91 -5.08 -1.70
CA THR A 11 6.30 -6.15 -0.78
C THR A 11 7.73 -5.92 -0.30
N SER A 12 8.07 -6.14 0.97
CA SER A 12 9.48 -6.16 1.38
C SER A 12 9.98 -7.59 1.46
N ILE A 13 11.12 -7.89 0.82
CA ILE A 13 11.81 -9.18 0.95
C ILE A 13 13.03 -8.99 1.85
N ALA A 14 13.10 -9.80 2.92
CA ALA A 14 14.27 -9.88 3.80
C ALA A 14 14.92 -11.27 3.69
N PHE A 15 16.24 -11.30 3.56
CA PHE A 15 17.04 -12.53 3.54
C PHE A 15 17.52 -12.85 4.96
N CYS A 16 17.05 -13.98 5.51
CA CYS A 16 17.47 -14.46 6.83
C CYS A 16 18.21 -15.79 6.67
N GLY A 17 19.47 -15.85 7.09
CA GLY A 17 20.29 -17.06 7.03
C GLY A 17 21.75 -16.83 7.39
N GLN A 18 22.46 -17.91 7.77
CA GLN A 18 23.92 -17.89 7.92
C GLN A 18 24.58 -17.93 6.54
N TYR A 19 24.68 -16.79 5.88
CA TYR A 19 25.38 -16.70 4.60
C TYR A 19 26.90 -16.75 4.83
N ARG A 20 27.57 -17.68 4.15
CA ARG A 20 29.04 -17.70 4.09
C ARG A 20 29.51 -16.36 3.52
N ARG A 21 30.23 -15.57 4.33
CA ARG A 21 30.87 -14.34 3.87
C ARG A 21 31.77 -14.67 2.69
N ARG A 22 31.43 -14.16 1.50
CA ARG A 22 32.36 -14.14 0.36
C ARG A 22 33.44 -13.09 0.67
N PRO A 23 34.73 -13.39 0.57
CA PRO A 23 35.78 -12.39 0.78
C PRO A 23 35.56 -11.24 -0.20
N ALA A 24 35.57 -10.01 0.30
CA ALA A 24 35.55 -8.82 -0.54
C ALA A 24 36.76 -8.85 -1.46
N ALA A 25 36.54 -8.74 -2.78
CA ALA A 25 37.63 -8.50 -3.70
C ALA A 25 38.25 -7.14 -3.36
N SER A 26 39.51 -7.13 -2.97
CA SER A 26 40.29 -5.94 -2.66
C SER A 26 40.60 -5.17 -3.95
N CYS A 27 39.95 -4.04 -4.18
CA CYS A 27 40.52 -2.98 -5.01
C CYS A 27 41.56 -2.25 -4.15
N ALA A 28 42.83 -2.32 -4.56
CA ALA A 28 43.95 -1.72 -3.87
C ALA A 28 43.93 -0.19 -3.94
N GLY A 29 44.22 0.47 -2.82
CA GLY A 29 44.76 1.84 -2.79
C GLY A 29 44.00 2.86 -1.93
N ALA A 30 44.20 2.85 -0.60
CA ALA A 30 44.33 4.02 0.29
C ALA A 30 44.31 3.58 1.78
N PRO A 31 45.24 4.06 2.65
CA PRO A 31 45.28 3.65 4.06
C PRO A 31 44.57 4.61 5.03
N HIS A 32 44.09 4.04 6.15
CA HIS A 32 43.54 4.62 7.39
C HIS A 32 42.12 5.22 7.32
N ARG A 33 41.18 4.90 8.21
CA ARG A 33 41.25 4.68 9.67
C ARG A 33 40.39 3.50 10.14
N ARG A 34 40.83 2.85 11.23
CA ARG A 34 39.99 1.98 12.07
C ARG A 34 38.96 2.84 12.81
N SER A 35 37.69 2.46 12.72
CA SER A 35 36.68 2.74 13.74
C SER A 35 36.08 1.42 14.20
N PRO A 36 36.10 1.10 15.50
CA PRO A 36 35.45 -0.07 16.05
C PRO A 36 33.99 0.28 16.37
N SER A 37 33.04 -0.19 15.58
CA SER A 37 31.73 -0.60 16.09
C SER A 37 31.03 -1.44 15.03
N ALA A 38 30.48 -2.57 15.47
CA ALA A 38 29.75 -3.49 14.65
C ALA A 38 28.45 -2.83 14.15
N PHE A 39 28.37 -2.53 12.86
CA PHE A 39 27.09 -2.32 12.19
C PHE A 39 26.49 -3.70 11.89
N GLN A 40 25.71 -4.24 12.84
CA GLN A 40 24.75 -5.31 12.57
C GLN A 40 23.46 -4.66 12.05
N GLY A 41 23.44 -4.34 10.76
CA GLY A 41 22.23 -3.98 10.03
C GLY A 41 21.98 -5.02 8.92
N PRO A 42 20.72 -5.37 8.63
CA PRO A 42 20.41 -6.27 7.53
C PRO A 42 20.83 -5.68 6.17
N PRO A 43 21.27 -6.49 5.19
CA PRO A 43 21.54 -6.04 3.82
C PRO A 43 20.25 -5.56 3.12
N PRO A 44 20.39 -4.77 2.03
CA PRO A 44 19.28 -4.04 1.40
C PRO A 44 18.11 -4.95 1.04
N GLY A 45 16.92 -4.57 1.53
CA GLY A 45 15.64 -5.19 1.19
C GLY A 45 15.22 -4.90 -0.25
N PHE A 46 14.46 -5.82 -0.83
CA PHE A 46 13.95 -5.73 -2.21
C PHE A 46 12.46 -5.35 -2.18
N ALA A 47 12.01 -4.46 -3.06
CA ALA A 47 10.63 -4.01 -3.14
C ALA A 47 10.03 -4.18 -4.55
N PRO A 48 9.24 -5.23 -4.87
CA PRO A 48 8.42 -5.26 -6.08
C PRO A 48 7.27 -4.25 -6.00
N ALA A 49 7.06 -3.46 -7.06
CA ALA A 49 5.82 -2.72 -7.31
C ALA A 49 5.08 -3.40 -8.47
N ALA A 50 3.86 -3.91 -8.25
CA ALA A 50 3.05 -4.51 -9.31
C ALA A 50 1.92 -3.57 -9.73
N VAL A 51 1.86 -3.22 -11.02
CA VAL A 51 0.84 -2.32 -11.58
C VAL A 51 -0.15 -3.06 -12.47
N HIS A 52 -1.46 -2.98 -12.14
CA HIS A 52 -2.52 -3.79 -12.78
C HIS A 52 -3.54 -2.96 -13.58
N PRO A 53 -3.59 -3.03 -14.92
CA PRO A 53 -4.70 -2.51 -15.71
C PRO A 53 -5.90 -3.48 -15.70
N HIS A 54 -7.12 -2.98 -15.51
CA HIS A 54 -8.33 -3.82 -15.51
C HIS A 54 -9.14 -3.68 -16.81
N ARG A 55 -9.00 -4.68 -17.70
CA ARG A 55 -10.13 -5.36 -18.37
C ARG A 55 -9.60 -6.73 -18.84
N HIS A 56 -10.32 -7.79 -18.47
CA HIS A 56 -9.99 -9.23 -18.63
C HIS A 56 -9.02 -9.83 -17.60
N ARG A 57 -9.57 -10.25 -16.45
CA ARG A 57 -9.21 -11.39 -15.55
C ARG A 57 -7.75 -11.81 -15.30
N ARG A 58 -6.74 -11.08 -15.76
CA ARG A 58 -5.32 -11.39 -15.57
C ARG A 58 -4.62 -10.08 -15.23
N GLY A 59 -4.13 -9.96 -14.00
CA GLY A 59 -3.30 -8.84 -13.59
C GLY A 59 -1.99 -8.90 -14.35
N VAL A 60 -1.83 -8.06 -15.38
CA VAL A 60 -0.60 -7.96 -16.15
C VAL A 60 0.28 -6.89 -15.51
N PRO A 61 1.54 -7.18 -15.14
CA PRO A 61 2.45 -6.18 -14.58
C PRO A 61 2.75 -5.07 -15.61
N ALA A 62 2.46 -3.81 -15.28
CA ALA A 62 2.75 -2.67 -16.16
C ALA A 62 4.10 -1.99 -15.88
N SER A 63 4.64 -2.13 -14.67
CA SER A 63 5.94 -1.59 -14.29
C SER A 63 6.54 -2.42 -13.15
N PHE A 64 7.86 -2.53 -13.10
CA PHE A 64 8.62 -3.13 -12.01
C PHE A 64 9.79 -2.21 -11.67
N ARG A 65 10.01 -1.97 -10.37
CA ARG A 65 11.16 -1.21 -9.86
C ARG A 65 11.74 -1.97 -8.68
N CYS A 66 13.04 -1.92 -8.50
CA CYS A 66 13.73 -2.39 -7.30
C CYS A 66 14.38 -1.18 -6.61
N ALA A 67 14.14 -1.03 -5.31
CA ALA A 67 14.76 0.00 -4.47
C ALA A 67 15.47 -0.66 -3.28
N ASP A 68 16.46 0.02 -2.71
CA ASP A 68 17.14 -0.41 -1.48
C ASP A 68 16.16 -0.34 -0.30
N GLY A 69 16.13 -1.39 0.54
CA GLY A 69 15.24 -1.50 1.69
C GLY A 69 15.39 -0.43 2.78
N ASN A 70 16.42 0.43 2.71
CA ASN A 70 16.50 1.62 3.55
C ASN A 70 15.82 2.88 2.92
N THR A 71 15.18 2.72 1.76
CA THR A 71 14.40 3.79 1.10
C THR A 71 13.00 3.79 1.68
N SER A 72 12.59 4.92 2.27
CA SER A 72 11.20 5.08 2.70
C SER A 72 10.25 4.99 1.50
N ASP A 73 9.29 4.08 1.57
CA ASP A 73 8.23 3.90 0.56
C ASP A 73 7.37 5.16 0.36
N SER A 74 7.39 6.11 1.31
CA SER A 74 6.68 7.38 1.14
C SER A 74 7.16 8.15 -0.09
N VAL A 75 8.44 8.06 -0.46
CA VAL A 75 9.00 8.74 -1.65
C VAL A 75 8.71 7.94 -2.94
N THR A 76 8.45 6.63 -2.83
CA THR A 76 8.32 5.75 -4.00
C THR A 76 6.94 5.86 -4.66
N HIS A 77 5.88 6.23 -3.93
CA HIS A 77 4.53 6.37 -4.51
C HIS A 77 4.43 7.49 -5.54
N VAL A 78 4.93 8.69 -5.23
CA VAL A 78 4.92 9.81 -6.17
C VAL A 78 5.72 9.46 -7.43
N GLN A 79 6.92 8.90 -7.26
CA GLN A 79 7.75 8.52 -8.41
C GLN A 79 7.13 7.40 -9.24
N THR A 80 6.44 6.45 -8.59
CA THR A 80 5.71 5.38 -9.28
C THR A 80 4.54 5.98 -10.06
N TRP A 81 3.74 6.82 -9.44
CA TRP A 81 2.59 7.46 -10.08
C TRP A 81 3.01 8.35 -11.26
N GLU A 82 4.09 9.13 -11.14
CA GLU A 82 4.64 9.95 -12.24
C GLU A 82 5.12 9.10 -13.41
N ALA A 83 5.80 7.98 -13.14
CA ALA A 83 6.22 7.04 -14.19
C ALA A 83 5.00 6.45 -14.91
N LEU A 84 3.95 6.09 -14.15
CA LEU A 84 2.70 5.60 -14.72
C LEU A 84 1.96 6.67 -15.51
N ARG A 85 1.96 7.92 -15.06
CA ARG A 85 1.41 9.06 -15.79
C ARG A 85 2.11 9.26 -17.12
N ALA A 86 3.44 9.17 -17.15
CA ALA A 86 4.23 9.27 -18.37
C ALA A 86 3.91 8.15 -19.36
N VAL A 87 3.81 6.89 -18.89
CA VAL A 87 3.47 5.73 -19.73
C VAL A 87 2.03 5.76 -20.21
N ALA A 88 1.09 6.17 -19.35
CA ALA A 88 -0.33 6.24 -19.68
C ALA A 88 -0.68 7.46 -20.54
N GLY A 89 0.17 8.50 -20.56
CA GLY A 89 -0.07 9.77 -21.25
C GLY A 89 -1.22 10.59 -20.64
N ARG A 90 -1.69 10.25 -19.45
CA ARG A 90 -2.82 10.86 -18.74
C ARG A 90 -2.66 10.73 -17.23
N ALA A 91 -3.27 11.64 -16.48
CA ALA A 91 -3.19 11.67 -15.01
C ALA A 91 -4.41 11.06 -14.32
N ASP A 92 -5.58 11.11 -14.96
CA ASP A 92 -6.88 10.79 -14.36
C ASP A 92 -7.16 9.29 -14.25
N PHE A 93 -6.16 8.41 -14.32
CA PHE A 93 -6.35 6.99 -13.99
C PHE A 93 -6.53 6.82 -12.48
N LEU A 94 -7.23 5.75 -12.06
CA LEU A 94 -7.39 5.45 -10.64
C LEU A 94 -6.16 4.72 -10.09
N TYR A 95 -5.40 5.38 -9.24
CA TYR A 95 -4.25 4.82 -8.55
C TYR A 95 -4.65 4.20 -7.20
N VAL A 96 -4.60 2.88 -7.07
CA VAL A 96 -4.98 2.16 -5.85
C VAL A 96 -3.71 1.68 -5.15
N ALA A 97 -3.46 2.11 -3.92
CA ALA A 97 -2.24 1.75 -3.20
C ALA A 97 -2.49 1.42 -1.72
N ASP A 98 -1.49 0.81 -1.08
CA ASP A 98 -1.51 0.54 0.36
C ASP A 98 -1.46 1.84 1.20
N SER A 99 -1.48 1.69 2.52
CA SER A 99 -1.56 2.82 3.47
C SER A 99 -0.37 3.76 3.46
N LYS A 100 0.76 3.38 2.88
CA LYS A 100 1.95 4.23 2.72
C LYS A 100 1.71 5.38 1.73
N LEU A 101 0.71 5.25 0.85
CA LEU A 101 0.24 6.37 0.03
C LEU A 101 -0.48 7.45 0.88
N CYS A 102 -1.04 7.09 2.04
CA CYS A 102 -1.87 7.97 2.86
C CYS A 102 -1.07 9.01 3.69
N SER A 103 -0.07 9.66 3.08
CA SER A 103 0.53 10.89 3.59
C SER A 103 -0.06 12.11 2.87
N TYR A 104 -0.07 13.26 3.55
CA TYR A 104 -0.57 14.50 2.96
C TYR A 104 0.17 14.85 1.67
N GLU A 105 1.50 14.80 1.69
CA GLU A 105 2.35 15.18 0.56
C GLU A 105 2.08 14.31 -0.68
N ASN A 106 1.94 13.00 -0.48
CA ASN A 106 1.71 12.07 -1.60
C ASN A 106 0.32 12.23 -2.21
N MET A 107 -0.71 12.27 -1.36
CA MET A 107 -2.09 12.45 -1.82
C MET A 107 -2.27 13.82 -2.49
N ARG A 108 -1.70 14.88 -1.89
CA ARG A 108 -1.71 16.24 -2.45
C ARG A 108 -1.02 16.31 -3.80
N HIS A 109 0.13 15.65 -3.97
CA HIS A 109 0.86 15.62 -5.25
C HIS A 109 0.00 15.02 -6.37
N ILE A 110 -0.61 13.86 -6.11
CA ILE A 110 -1.46 13.19 -7.10
C ILE A 110 -2.69 14.03 -7.43
N ASP A 111 -3.39 14.53 -6.40
CA ASP A 111 -4.58 15.37 -6.54
C ASP A 111 -4.30 16.66 -7.33
N ALA A 112 -3.24 17.38 -6.97
CA ALA A 112 -2.84 18.63 -7.63
C ALA A 112 -2.47 18.43 -9.11
N ALA A 113 -2.01 17.23 -9.48
CA ALA A 113 -1.70 16.86 -10.85
C ALA A 113 -2.91 16.30 -11.63
N GLY A 114 -4.13 16.37 -11.07
CA GLY A 114 -5.35 15.87 -11.70
C GLY A 114 -5.53 14.35 -11.63
N GLY A 115 -4.79 13.69 -10.73
CA GLY A 115 -4.85 12.26 -10.53
C GLY A 115 -6.02 11.83 -9.63
N ARG A 116 -6.42 10.57 -9.76
CA ARG A 116 -7.40 9.93 -8.86
C ARG A 116 -6.69 8.85 -8.05
N PHE A 117 -7.01 8.71 -6.77
CA PHE A 117 -6.41 7.67 -5.94
C PHE A 117 -7.39 7.05 -4.93
N VAL A 118 -7.05 5.84 -4.48
CA VAL A 118 -7.63 5.17 -3.32
C VAL A 118 -6.49 4.60 -2.50
N THR A 119 -6.49 4.87 -1.19
CA THR A 119 -5.50 4.35 -0.24
C THR A 119 -6.19 3.86 1.03
N VAL A 120 -5.55 2.93 1.72
CA VAL A 120 -5.99 2.47 3.04
C VAL A 120 -5.57 3.49 4.09
N MET A 121 -6.51 3.92 4.92
CA MET A 121 -6.18 4.80 6.05
C MET A 121 -5.35 4.04 7.11
N PRO A 122 -4.15 4.52 7.49
CA PRO A 122 -3.37 3.88 8.55
C PRO A 122 -3.96 4.21 9.93
N ARG A 123 -3.80 3.27 10.88
CA ARG A 123 -4.30 3.39 12.27
C ARG A 123 -3.72 4.58 13.06
N SER A 124 -2.63 5.17 12.58
CA SER A 124 -2.00 6.34 13.19
C SER A 124 -2.80 7.64 12.97
N ARG A 125 -3.75 7.66 12.03
CA ARG A 125 -4.59 8.83 11.77
C ARG A 125 -5.61 9.06 12.88
N GLN A 126 -5.88 10.32 13.19
CA GLN A 126 -6.84 10.69 14.23
C GLN A 126 -8.27 10.29 13.84
N GLU A 127 -8.62 10.34 12.56
CA GLU A 127 -9.93 9.94 12.04
C GLU A 127 -10.25 8.47 12.38
N ASP A 128 -9.26 7.58 12.28
CA ASP A 128 -9.40 6.17 12.66
C ASP A 128 -9.65 5.99 14.16
N ALA A 129 -8.89 6.67 15.02
CA ALA A 129 -9.11 6.63 16.46
C ALA A 129 -10.50 7.15 16.85
N ARG A 130 -10.94 8.27 16.25
CA ARG A 130 -12.25 8.87 16.48
C ARG A 130 -13.38 7.95 16.04
N PHE A 131 -13.28 7.36 14.85
CA PHE A 131 -14.31 6.45 14.34
C PHE A 131 -14.43 5.18 15.20
N ARG A 132 -13.29 4.59 15.60
CA ARG A 132 -13.27 3.43 16.49
C ARG A 132 -13.90 3.70 17.86
N GLN A 133 -13.75 4.90 18.39
CA GLN A 133 -14.43 5.32 19.62
C GLN A 133 -15.93 5.52 19.40
N TRP A 134 -16.30 6.21 18.32
CA TRP A 134 -17.69 6.54 18.00
C TRP A 134 -18.55 5.29 17.77
N ILE A 135 -18.04 4.30 17.03
CA ILE A 135 -18.76 3.06 16.71
C ILE A 135 -19.00 2.17 17.95
N GLN A 136 -18.39 2.44 19.11
CA GLN A 136 -18.70 1.69 20.33
C GLN A 136 -20.11 1.97 20.87
N THR A 137 -20.67 3.14 20.55
CA THR A 137 -21.95 3.61 21.08
C THR A 137 -22.95 4.02 20.00
N HIS A 138 -22.56 3.87 18.73
CA HIS A 138 -23.38 4.23 17.58
C HIS A 138 -23.41 3.09 16.58
N ASP A 139 -24.53 2.98 15.86
CA ASP A 139 -24.69 2.05 14.75
C ASP A 139 -24.64 2.83 13.43
N PRO A 140 -23.53 2.78 12.68
CA PRO A 140 -23.44 3.42 11.38
C PRO A 140 -24.45 2.79 10.41
N ALA A 141 -25.03 3.59 9.51
CA ALA A 141 -25.89 3.10 8.44
C ALA A 141 -25.05 2.34 7.40
N TRP A 142 -24.69 1.10 7.71
CA TRP A 142 -23.90 0.22 6.87
C TRP A 142 -24.68 -0.19 5.61
N GLU A 143 -24.11 0.08 4.45
CA GLU A 143 -24.63 -0.36 3.16
C GLU A 143 -23.91 -1.63 2.72
N GLN A 144 -24.64 -2.70 2.43
CA GLN A 144 -24.06 -3.93 1.89
C GLN A 144 -23.73 -3.77 0.41
N VAL A 145 -22.45 -3.87 0.06
CA VAL A 145 -21.97 -3.69 -1.33
C VAL A 145 -21.46 -4.98 -1.98
N TRP A 146 -21.26 -6.02 -1.17
CA TRP A 146 -20.82 -7.32 -1.68
C TRP A 146 -21.45 -8.45 -0.87
N ASP A 147 -21.91 -9.47 -1.58
CA ASP A 147 -22.45 -10.69 -1.00
C ASP A 147 -22.08 -11.89 -1.88
N ARG A 148 -21.22 -12.78 -1.38
CA ARG A 148 -20.89 -14.01 -2.09
C ARG A 148 -20.71 -15.21 -1.15
N PRO A 149 -20.84 -16.44 -1.68
CA PRO A 149 -20.43 -17.62 -0.95
C PRO A 149 -18.97 -17.54 -0.52
N ASN A 150 -18.67 -18.13 0.63
CA ASN A 150 -17.29 -18.21 1.13
C ASN A 150 -16.46 -19.11 0.21
N THR A 151 -15.41 -18.52 -0.35
CA THR A 151 -14.56 -19.19 -1.34
C THR A 151 -13.63 -20.23 -0.72
N ARG A 152 -13.37 -20.15 0.59
CA ARG A 152 -12.47 -21.06 1.32
C ARG A 152 -13.23 -22.20 2.00
N HIS A 153 -14.42 -21.93 2.52
CA HIS A 153 -15.25 -22.90 3.23
C HIS A 153 -16.69 -22.85 2.72
N ARG A 154 -17.13 -23.87 1.98
CA ARG A 154 -18.46 -23.90 1.35
C ARG A 154 -19.61 -23.75 2.37
N ASP A 155 -19.46 -24.36 3.54
CA ASP A 155 -20.43 -24.31 4.63
C ASP A 155 -20.12 -23.19 5.65
N GLY A 156 -19.10 -22.37 5.36
CA GLY A 156 -18.69 -21.26 6.20
C GLY A 156 -19.57 -20.01 6.05
N PRO A 157 -19.40 -19.03 6.95
CA PRO A 157 -20.12 -17.76 6.88
C PRO A 157 -19.81 -17.06 5.55
N ARG A 158 -20.81 -16.41 4.96
CA ARG A 158 -20.70 -15.72 3.67
C ARG A 158 -19.67 -14.58 3.72
N ASP A 159 -19.09 -14.28 2.57
CA ASP A 159 -18.17 -13.15 2.40
C ASP A 159 -18.98 -11.90 2.04
N CYS A 160 -19.46 -11.21 3.07
CA CYS A 160 -20.24 -9.99 2.94
C CYS A 160 -19.36 -8.77 3.24
N TRP A 161 -19.49 -7.73 2.42
CA TRP A 161 -18.81 -6.45 2.63
C TRP A 161 -19.82 -5.33 2.75
N TYR A 162 -19.54 -4.47 3.72
CA TYR A 162 -20.36 -3.32 4.06
C TYR A 162 -19.51 -2.07 4.03
N VAL A 163 -20.13 -0.96 3.63
CA VAL A 163 -19.48 0.35 3.62
C VAL A 163 -20.28 1.36 4.39
N TYR A 164 -19.59 2.31 5.00
CA TYR A 164 -20.19 3.49 5.58
C TYR A 164 -19.40 4.70 5.11
N ARG A 165 -20.03 5.54 4.30
CA ARG A 165 -19.41 6.79 3.82
C ARG A 165 -19.47 7.83 4.94
N GLN A 166 -18.32 8.31 5.36
CA GLN A 166 -18.27 9.33 6.41
C GLN A 166 -18.86 10.65 5.87
N PRO A 167 -19.79 11.30 6.61
CA PRO A 167 -20.37 12.57 6.17
C PRO A 167 -19.34 13.69 6.07
N LEU A 168 -18.38 13.72 7.00
CA LEU A 168 -17.29 14.68 7.00
C LEU A 168 -16.05 14.08 6.31
N PRO A 169 -15.37 14.85 5.44
CA PRO A 169 -14.13 14.39 4.83
C PRO A 169 -12.99 14.29 5.86
N SER A 170 -11.82 13.82 5.41
CA SER A 170 -10.58 13.92 6.17
C SER A 170 -10.22 15.38 6.44
N MET A 171 -9.24 15.60 7.32
CA MET A 171 -8.72 16.94 7.59
C MET A 171 -8.27 17.68 6.32
N GLU A 172 -7.82 16.94 5.32
CA GLU A 172 -7.33 17.45 4.04
C GLU A 172 -8.41 17.44 2.95
N VAL A 173 -9.68 17.27 3.34
CA VAL A 173 -10.88 17.39 2.48
C VAL A 173 -11.10 16.21 1.53
N TRP A 174 -10.40 15.07 1.74
CA TRP A 174 -10.67 13.86 0.95
C TRP A 174 -11.80 13.00 1.56
N PRO A 175 -12.68 12.38 0.74
CA PRO A 175 -13.72 11.51 1.25
C PRO A 175 -13.18 10.29 2.01
N ILE A 176 -13.82 9.95 3.12
CA ILE A 176 -13.50 8.73 3.90
C ILE A 176 -14.65 7.73 3.75
N THR A 177 -14.32 6.48 3.46
CA THR A 177 -15.27 5.36 3.46
C THR A 177 -14.75 4.27 4.37
N TRP A 178 -15.53 3.96 5.40
CA TRP A 178 -15.26 2.84 6.29
C TRP A 178 -15.75 1.56 5.65
N VAL A 179 -14.99 0.48 5.81
CA VAL A 179 -15.28 -0.81 5.22
C VAL A 179 -15.24 -1.88 6.29
N TRP A 180 -16.26 -2.73 6.31
CA TRP A 180 -16.38 -3.87 7.21
C TRP A 180 -16.64 -5.14 6.40
N SER A 181 -16.01 -6.25 6.79
CA SER A 181 -16.22 -7.56 6.17
C SER A 181 -16.43 -8.62 7.23
N THR A 182 -17.46 -9.45 7.04
CA THR A 182 -17.81 -10.54 7.94
C THR A 182 -16.64 -11.52 8.14
N LEU A 183 -15.98 -11.92 7.05
CA LEU A 183 -14.86 -12.86 7.11
C LEU A 183 -13.61 -12.24 7.71
N LEU A 184 -13.27 -10.99 7.39
CA LEU A 184 -12.11 -10.33 7.99
C LEU A 184 -12.27 -10.15 9.49
N THR A 185 -13.48 -9.82 9.97
CA THR A 185 -13.76 -9.70 11.40
C THR A 185 -13.60 -11.04 12.14
N LEU A 186 -14.05 -12.15 11.55
CA LEU A 186 -13.90 -13.47 12.16
C LEU A 186 -12.44 -13.87 12.32
N HIS A 187 -11.60 -13.63 11.29
CA HIS A 187 -10.16 -13.92 11.38
C HIS A 187 -9.42 -13.06 12.42
N GLN A 188 -9.95 -11.90 12.81
CA GLN A 188 -9.34 -11.05 13.84
C GLN A 188 -9.70 -11.48 15.27
N ARG A 189 -10.69 -12.37 15.44
CA ARG A 189 -11.14 -12.87 16.75
C ARG A 189 -10.66 -14.29 17.06
N ALA A 190 -10.10 -14.98 16.08
CA ALA A 190 -9.52 -16.33 16.20
C ALA A 190 -8.02 -16.22 16.50
#